data_AF-A0A165NMW6-F1
#
_entry.id   AF-A0A165NMW6-F1
#
_cell.length_a   1.000
_cell.length_b   1.000
_cell.length_c   1.000
_cell.angle_alpha   90.00
_cell.angle_beta   90.00
_cell.angle_gamma   90.00
#
_symmetry.space_group_name_H-M   'P 1'
#
loop_
_entity.id
_entity.type
_entity.pdbx_description
1 polymer ?
#
loop_
_entity_poly.entity_id
_entity_poly.type
_entity_poly.pdbx_seq_one_letter_code
_entity_poly.pdbx_strand_id
1 'polypeptide(L)'
;VGLGVHATLFFTCLNALLDQRKTHPRQSHTYIAYILLHFSMGTLAFACNARFNEMMFVTNRDYPGGPIAFYLNNQSHWTHYVSYFAHLFIAWLQDALLIWRYFVFWERKIYMLIVPVPLFITSIIVGGLLLGQIGSPGSSIWQSVSFNLFATFWGTELSTTIFVTALIVGRLVYMRARMKKVMGTAYESLYLSVAAMLIESGLMYSVGGIIFVICYAMDTPFQNVILNTVGQIQSIAPILIILRVAQGRS
;
A
#
# COMPACT_ATOMS: atom_id res chain seq x y z
N VAL A 1 4.02 3.15 -16.67
CA VAL A 1 5.23 2.40 -16.22
C VAL A 1 4.93 1.47 -15.04
N GLY A 2 4.24 1.93 -13.99
CA GLY A 2 3.95 1.11 -12.79
C GLY A 2 3.22 -0.22 -13.03
N LEU A 3 2.20 -0.25 -13.90
CA LEU A 3 1.43 -1.49 -14.18
C LEU A 3 2.29 -2.62 -14.79
N GLY A 4 3.27 -2.29 -15.63
CA GLY A 4 4.15 -3.29 -16.23
C GLY A 4 5.02 -3.99 -15.18
N VAL A 5 5.60 -3.22 -14.26
CA VAL A 5 6.37 -3.77 -13.13
C VAL A 5 5.46 -4.59 -12.22
N HIS A 6 4.28 -4.07 -11.87
CA HIS A 6 3.31 -4.78 -11.04
C HIS A 6 2.86 -6.11 -11.67
N ALA A 7 2.64 -6.15 -12.99
CA ALA A 7 2.29 -7.37 -13.72
C ALA A 7 3.45 -8.38 -13.74
N THR A 8 4.68 -7.95 -14.03
CA THR A 8 5.84 -8.86 -14.02
C THR A 8 6.05 -9.50 -12.63
N LEU A 9 5.92 -8.71 -11.56
CA LEU A 9 6.03 -9.21 -10.20
C LEU A 9 4.88 -10.15 -9.84
N PHE A 10 3.65 -9.83 -10.27
CA PHE A 10 2.49 -10.70 -10.11
C PHE A 10 2.75 -12.09 -10.72
N PHE A 11 3.15 -12.16 -11.99
CA PHE A 11 3.39 -13.45 -12.67
C PHE A 11 4.56 -14.21 -12.04
N THR A 12 5.63 -13.51 -11.66
CA THR A 12 6.78 -14.13 -11.00
C THR A 12 6.39 -14.71 -9.64
N CYS A 13 5.59 -13.96 -8.85
CA CYS A 13 5.09 -14.40 -7.55
C CYS A 13 4.09 -15.55 -7.67
N LEU A 14 3.23 -15.51 -8.69
CA LEU A 14 2.27 -16.58 -8.97
C LEU A 14 3.01 -17.88 -9.29
N ASN A 15 4.03 -17.85 -10.16
CA ASN A 15 4.83 -19.03 -10.49
C ASN A 15 5.53 -19.61 -9.25
N ALA A 16 6.16 -18.76 -8.43
CA ALA A 16 6.80 -19.21 -7.19
C ALA A 16 5.81 -19.84 -6.20
N LEU A 17 4.61 -19.28 -6.06
CA LEU A 17 3.58 -19.81 -5.18
C LEU A 17 2.96 -21.11 -5.69
N LEU A 18 2.83 -21.26 -7.02
CA LEU A 18 2.37 -22.50 -7.64
C LEU A 18 3.36 -23.65 -7.38
N ASP A 19 4.66 -23.36 -7.35
CA ASP A 19 5.67 -24.34 -6.93
C ASP A 19 5.61 -24.62 -5.43
N GLN A 20 5.47 -23.59 -4.58
CA GLN A 20 5.30 -23.75 -3.14
C GLN A 20 4.02 -24.51 -2.76
N ARG A 21 3.00 -24.52 -3.63
CA ARG A 21 1.76 -25.29 -3.43
C ARG A 21 2.03 -26.78 -3.22
N LYS A 22 3.10 -27.31 -3.82
CA LYS A 22 3.49 -28.72 -3.70
C LYS A 22 3.96 -29.07 -2.28
N THR A 23 4.51 -28.11 -1.53
CA THR A 23 5.04 -28.31 -0.17
C THR A 23 4.10 -27.78 0.92
N HIS A 24 3.47 -26.61 0.72
CA HIS A 24 2.58 -25.96 1.68
C HIS A 24 1.27 -25.48 1.03
N PRO A 25 0.33 -26.40 0.72
CA PRO A 25 -0.84 -26.10 -0.10
C PRO A 25 -1.78 -25.05 0.49
N ARG A 26 -2.08 -25.13 1.80
CA ARG A 26 -3.01 -24.19 2.46
C ARG A 26 -2.50 -22.75 2.46
N GLN A 27 -1.22 -22.55 2.77
CA GLN A 27 -0.61 -21.21 2.80
C GLN A 27 -0.48 -20.62 1.39
N SER A 28 -0.06 -21.44 0.42
CA SER A 28 0.03 -21.03 -0.97
C SER A 28 -1.33 -20.59 -1.53
N HIS A 29 -2.40 -21.33 -1.26
CA HIS A 29 -3.75 -20.94 -1.70
C HIS A 29 -4.21 -19.59 -1.13
N THR A 30 -3.95 -19.31 0.14
CA THR A 30 -4.28 -18.02 0.75
C THR A 30 -3.49 -16.87 0.11
N TYR A 31 -2.18 -17.05 -0.12
CA TYR A 31 -1.36 -16.03 -0.77
C TYR A 31 -1.72 -15.82 -2.24
N ILE A 32 -2.07 -16.88 -2.98
CA ILE A 32 -2.54 -16.77 -4.36
C ILE A 32 -3.84 -15.97 -4.41
N ALA A 33 -4.81 -16.26 -3.54
CA ALA A 33 -6.06 -15.51 -3.47
C ALA A 33 -5.81 -14.02 -3.15
N TYR A 34 -4.91 -13.73 -2.22
CA TYR A 34 -4.51 -12.37 -1.87
C TYR A 34 -3.92 -11.61 -3.07
N ILE A 35 -2.95 -12.21 -3.77
CA ILE A 35 -2.26 -11.54 -4.88
C ILE A 35 -3.18 -11.38 -6.10
N LEU A 36 -4.09 -12.33 -6.34
CA LEU A 36 -5.13 -12.19 -7.37
C LEU A 36 -6.09 -11.04 -7.07
N LEU A 37 -6.55 -10.93 -5.83
CA LEU A 37 -7.42 -9.84 -5.40
C LEU A 37 -6.71 -8.49 -5.54
N HIS A 38 -5.47 -8.40 -5.07
CA HIS A 38 -4.65 -7.20 -5.15
C HIS A 38 -4.40 -6.78 -6.62
N PHE A 39 -4.05 -7.73 -7.49
CA PHE A 39 -3.82 -7.48 -8.91
C PHE A 39 -5.09 -7.06 -9.65
N SER A 40 -6.22 -7.68 -9.34
CA SER A 40 -7.52 -7.35 -9.94
C SER A 40 -7.94 -5.92 -9.59
N MET A 41 -7.83 -5.56 -8.31
CA MET A 41 -8.13 -4.21 -7.84
C MET A 41 -7.16 -3.17 -8.42
N GLY A 42 -5.86 -3.47 -8.49
CA GLY A 42 -4.87 -2.58 -9.09
C GLY A 42 -5.12 -2.33 -10.59
N THR A 43 -5.52 -3.38 -11.32
CA THR A 43 -5.87 -3.29 -12.74
C THR A 43 -7.13 -2.46 -12.93
N LEU A 44 -8.15 -2.66 -12.11
CA LEU A 44 -9.38 -1.86 -12.12
C LEU A 44 -9.08 -0.38 -11.85
N ALA A 45 -8.30 -0.10 -10.81
CA ALA A 45 -7.93 1.25 -10.42
C ALA A 45 -7.23 2.00 -11.56
N PHE A 46 -6.27 1.33 -12.22
CA PHE A 46 -5.54 1.88 -13.36
C PHE A 46 -6.42 2.06 -14.59
N ALA A 47 -7.25 1.08 -14.93
CA ALA A 47 -8.15 1.15 -16.09
C ALA A 47 -9.14 2.32 -15.95
N CYS A 48 -9.75 2.47 -14.77
CA CYS A 48 -10.65 3.57 -14.45
C CYS A 48 -9.95 4.94 -14.49
N ASN A 49 -8.72 5.02 -13.97
CA ASN A 49 -7.92 6.25 -14.02
C ASN A 49 -7.53 6.61 -15.46
N ALA A 50 -7.10 5.63 -16.26
CA ALA A 50 -6.78 5.83 -17.67
C ALA A 50 -7.99 6.32 -18.47
N ARG A 51 -9.17 5.73 -18.24
CA ARG A 51 -10.42 6.18 -18.87
C ARG A 51 -10.77 7.62 -18.48
N PHE A 52 -10.57 7.99 -17.22
CA PHE A 52 -10.80 9.36 -16.78
C PHE A 52 -9.81 10.36 -17.41
N ASN A 53 -8.54 9.99 -17.49
CA ASN A 53 -7.51 10.80 -18.16
C ASN A 53 -7.82 10.98 -19.66
N GLU A 54 -8.32 9.95 -20.34
CA GLU A 54 -8.79 10.04 -21.73
C GLU A 54 -9.94 11.06 -21.85
N MET A 55 -10.97 10.96 -20.99
CA MET A 55 -12.09 11.90 -21.01
C MET A 55 -11.66 13.34 -20.74
N MET A 56 -10.66 13.52 -19.87
CA MET A 56 -10.12 14.83 -19.50
C MET A 56 -9.24 15.44 -20.60
N PHE A 57 -8.31 14.68 -21.18
CA PHE A 57 -7.31 15.21 -22.11
C PHE A 57 -7.68 15.08 -23.60
N VAL A 58 -8.52 14.10 -23.95
CA VAL A 58 -8.89 13.81 -25.34
C VAL A 58 -10.31 14.31 -25.63
N THR A 59 -11.30 13.83 -24.87
CA THR A 59 -12.71 14.10 -25.19
C THR A 59 -13.15 15.51 -24.80
N ASN A 60 -12.79 15.97 -23.60
CA ASN A 60 -13.22 17.27 -23.06
C ASN A 60 -12.05 18.24 -22.92
N ARG A 61 -11.12 18.23 -23.89
CA ARG A 61 -9.93 19.07 -23.87
C ARG A 61 -10.26 20.56 -23.79
N ASP A 62 -11.31 20.99 -24.49
CA ASP A 62 -11.74 22.38 -24.60
C ASP A 62 -12.76 22.77 -23.52
N TYR A 63 -12.84 22.00 -22.42
CA TYR A 63 -13.70 22.33 -21.29
C TYR A 63 -13.37 23.74 -20.74
N PRO A 64 -14.36 24.56 -20.35
CA PRO A 64 -14.10 25.88 -19.79
C PRO A 64 -13.17 25.82 -18.56
N GLY A 65 -12.01 26.47 -18.63
CA GLY A 65 -10.96 26.37 -17.60
C GLY A 65 -9.94 25.23 -17.82
N GLY A 66 -10.05 24.51 -18.92
CA GLY A 66 -9.13 23.47 -19.36
C GLY A 66 -9.30 22.12 -18.67
N PRO A 67 -8.41 21.15 -18.96
CA PRO A 67 -8.48 19.79 -18.43
C PRO A 67 -8.47 19.73 -16.89
N ILE A 68 -7.76 20.65 -16.24
CA ILE A 68 -7.69 20.72 -14.77
C ILE A 68 -9.02 21.17 -14.16
N ALA A 69 -9.74 22.09 -14.79
CA ALA A 69 -11.08 22.48 -14.35
C ALA A 69 -12.07 21.32 -14.50
N PHE A 70 -11.96 20.55 -15.60
CA PHE A 70 -12.74 19.32 -15.78
C PHE A 70 -12.44 18.30 -14.66
N TYR A 71 -11.16 18.10 -14.33
CA TYR A 71 -10.74 17.23 -13.23
C TYR A 71 -11.44 17.63 -11.92
N LEU A 72 -11.33 18.90 -11.53
CA LEU A 72 -11.86 19.39 -10.25
C LEU A 72 -13.40 19.32 -10.18
N ASN A 73 -14.09 19.60 -11.30
CA ASN A 73 -15.55 19.60 -11.33
C ASN A 73 -16.15 18.18 -11.41
N ASN A 74 -15.41 17.22 -11.96
CA ASN A 74 -15.90 15.86 -12.21
C ASN A 74 -15.22 14.80 -11.32
N GLN A 75 -14.77 15.19 -10.13
CA GLN A 75 -14.17 14.26 -9.15
C GLN A 75 -15.12 13.12 -8.74
N SER A 76 -16.42 13.41 -8.65
CA SER A 76 -17.47 12.44 -8.31
C SER A 76 -17.89 11.55 -9.49
N HIS A 77 -17.31 11.73 -10.67
CA HIS A 77 -17.61 10.89 -11.81
C HIS A 77 -17.28 9.43 -11.49
N TRP A 78 -18.18 8.51 -11.84
CA TRP A 78 -18.13 7.11 -11.42
C TRP A 78 -16.79 6.42 -11.72
N THR A 79 -16.15 6.72 -12.86
CA THR A 79 -14.83 6.18 -13.20
C THR A 79 -13.76 6.60 -12.19
N HIS A 80 -13.78 7.87 -11.79
CA HIS A 80 -12.79 8.40 -10.86
C HIS A 80 -13.04 7.90 -9.43
N TYR A 81 -14.32 7.86 -9.04
CA TYR A 81 -14.76 7.31 -7.76
C TYR A 81 -14.36 5.84 -7.56
N VAL A 82 -14.60 4.99 -8.57
CA VAL A 82 -14.20 3.57 -8.54
C VAL A 82 -12.67 3.42 -8.46
N SER A 83 -11.92 4.30 -9.14
CA SER A 83 -10.45 4.30 -9.07
C SER A 83 -9.93 4.60 -7.66
N TYR A 84 -10.52 5.58 -6.96
CA TYR A 84 -10.18 5.90 -5.58
C TYR A 84 -10.55 4.77 -4.62
N PHE A 85 -11.76 4.22 -4.75
CA PHE A 85 -12.18 3.08 -3.95
C PHE A 85 -11.21 1.90 -4.09
N ALA A 86 -10.82 1.56 -5.32
CA ALA A 86 -9.89 0.48 -5.58
C ALA A 86 -8.50 0.75 -4.96
N HIS A 87 -7.98 1.99 -5.01
CA HIS A 87 -6.72 2.34 -4.34
C HIS A 87 -6.80 2.23 -2.82
N LEU A 88 -7.87 2.72 -2.20
CA LEU A 88 -8.06 2.61 -0.75
C LEU A 88 -8.19 1.15 -0.32
N PHE A 89 -8.90 0.34 -1.10
CA PHE A 89 -9.03 -1.08 -0.84
C PHE A 89 -7.68 -1.81 -0.92
N ILE A 90 -6.83 -1.46 -1.89
CA ILE A 90 -5.46 -1.98 -1.99
C ILE A 90 -4.63 -1.58 -0.76
N ALA A 91 -4.71 -0.33 -0.32
CA ALA A 91 -4.03 0.15 0.88
C ALA A 91 -4.46 -0.66 2.12
N TRP A 92 -5.77 -0.88 2.30
CA TRP A 92 -6.29 -1.69 3.41
C TRP A 92 -5.85 -3.16 3.34
N LEU A 93 -5.79 -3.75 2.14
CA LEU A 93 -5.26 -5.11 1.96
C LEU A 93 -3.78 -5.20 2.35
N GLN A 94 -3.02 -4.14 2.09
CA GLN A 94 -1.61 -4.08 2.45
C GLN A 94 -1.40 -3.94 3.95
N ASP A 95 -2.15 -3.05 4.60
CA ASP A 95 -2.14 -2.91 6.05
C ASP A 95 -2.56 -4.20 6.75
N ALA A 96 -3.62 -4.85 6.27
CA ALA A 96 -4.05 -6.15 6.78
C ALA A 96 -2.94 -7.20 6.69
N LEU A 97 -2.19 -7.25 5.58
CA LEU A 97 -1.05 -8.15 5.43
C LEU A 97 0.09 -7.80 6.40
N LEU A 98 0.38 -6.50 6.60
CA LEU A 98 1.41 -6.04 7.54
C LEU A 98 1.08 -6.44 8.98
N ILE A 99 -0.19 -6.25 9.39
CA ILE A 99 -0.69 -6.62 10.71
C ILE A 99 -0.68 -8.14 10.90
N TRP A 100 -1.09 -8.90 9.90
CA TRP A 100 -1.00 -10.36 9.93
C TRP A 100 0.44 -10.83 10.16
N ARG A 101 1.41 -10.24 9.46
CA ARG A 101 2.84 -10.57 9.66
C ARG A 101 3.30 -10.21 11.06
N TYR A 102 2.95 -9.02 11.54
CA TYR A 102 3.24 -8.60 12.91
C TYR A 102 2.71 -9.60 13.94
N PHE A 103 1.48 -10.08 13.75
CA PHE A 103 0.86 -11.11 14.61
C PHE A 103 1.62 -12.45 14.58
N VAL A 104 2.06 -12.88 13.40
CA VAL A 104 2.84 -14.12 13.23
C VAL A 104 4.21 -14.02 13.92
N PHE A 105 4.91 -12.88 13.80
CA PHE A 105 6.21 -12.66 14.46
C PHE A 105 6.13 -12.60 15.98
N TRP A 106 4.99 -12.18 16.53
CA TRP A 106 4.72 -12.17 17.96
C TRP A 106 4.11 -13.47 18.50
N GLU A 107 4.37 -14.60 17.83
CA GLU A 107 3.92 -15.93 18.27
C GLU A 107 2.38 -16.00 18.43
N ARG A 108 1.63 -15.22 17.64
CA ARG A 108 0.16 -15.16 17.68
C ARG A 108 -0.44 -14.67 19.01
N LYS A 109 0.31 -13.84 19.74
CA LYS A 109 -0.15 -13.25 21.01
C LYS A 109 -1.12 -12.09 20.76
N ILE A 110 -2.41 -12.31 21.07
CA ILE A 110 -3.52 -11.39 20.75
C ILE A 110 -3.32 -10.00 21.38
N TYR A 111 -2.73 -9.90 22.58
CA TYR A 111 -2.51 -8.61 23.25
C TYR A 111 -1.63 -7.65 22.45
N MET A 112 -0.80 -8.14 21.52
CA MET A 112 0.03 -7.28 20.67
C MET A 112 -0.80 -6.54 19.61
N LEU A 113 -2.01 -7.02 19.30
CA LEU A 113 -2.92 -6.40 18.34
C LEU A 113 -3.58 -5.11 18.87
N ILE A 114 -3.46 -4.81 20.16
CA ILE A 114 -4.04 -3.63 20.81
C ILE A 114 -3.59 -2.32 20.14
N VAL A 115 -2.41 -2.29 19.53
CA VAL A 115 -1.90 -1.08 18.85
C VAL A 115 -2.21 -1.05 17.34
N PRO A 116 -1.87 -2.08 16.54
CA PRO A 116 -2.10 -2.02 15.10
C PRO A 116 -3.57 -2.09 14.70
N VAL A 117 -4.44 -2.77 15.47
CA VAL A 117 -5.86 -2.91 15.09
C VAL A 117 -6.62 -1.59 15.19
N PRO A 118 -6.47 -0.78 16.26
CA PRO A 118 -7.07 0.56 16.28
C PRO A 118 -6.57 1.46 15.15
N LEU A 119 -5.27 1.43 14.83
CA LEU A 119 -4.72 2.21 13.71
C LEU A 119 -5.35 1.81 12.37
N PHE A 120 -5.56 0.51 12.14
CA PHE A 120 -6.24 0.01 10.95
C PHE A 120 -7.70 0.43 10.90
N ILE A 121 -8.42 0.37 12.02
CA ILE A 121 -9.80 0.85 12.12
C ILE A 121 -9.85 2.35 11.82
N THR A 122 -8.91 3.14 12.33
CA THR A 122 -8.79 4.57 12.02
C THR A 122 -8.56 4.78 10.52
N SER A 123 -7.68 4.02 9.86
CA SER A 123 -7.48 4.11 8.40
C SER A 123 -8.77 3.82 7.63
N ILE A 124 -9.54 2.78 8.02
CA ILE A 124 -10.83 2.46 7.39
C ILE A 124 -11.84 3.59 7.56
N ILE A 125 -11.96 4.14 8.77
CA ILE A 125 -12.90 5.24 9.06
C ILE A 125 -12.54 6.48 8.25
N VAL A 126 -11.27 6.92 8.31
CA VAL A 126 -10.82 8.13 7.60
C VAL A 126 -10.91 7.94 6.08
N GLY A 127 -10.54 6.76 5.56
CA GLY A 127 -10.68 6.43 4.14
C GLY A 127 -12.14 6.38 3.68
N GLY A 128 -13.05 5.86 4.51
CA GLY A 128 -14.49 5.88 4.26
C GLY A 128 -15.07 7.30 4.21
N LEU A 129 -14.66 8.16 5.15
CA LEU A 129 -15.04 9.58 5.15
C LEU A 129 -14.49 10.31 3.91
N LEU A 130 -13.26 10.01 3.50
CA LEU A 130 -12.66 10.56 2.28
C LEU A 130 -13.45 10.15 1.02
N LEU A 131 -13.89 8.88 0.93
CA LEU A 131 -14.77 8.44 -0.15
C LEU A 131 -16.12 9.17 -0.14
N GLY A 132 -16.73 9.33 1.04
CA GLY A 132 -17.96 10.10 1.19
C GLY A 132 -17.81 11.55 0.73
N GLN A 133 -16.66 12.17 1.01
CA GLN A 133 -16.32 13.49 0.50
C GLN A 133 -16.25 13.47 -1.03
N ILE A 134 -15.43 12.59 -1.64
CA ILE A 134 -15.24 12.52 -3.10
C ILE A 134 -16.55 12.22 -3.84
N GLY A 135 -17.46 11.45 -3.24
CA GLY A 135 -18.77 11.14 -3.81
C GLY A 135 -19.76 12.32 -3.81
N SER A 136 -19.49 13.39 -3.05
CA SER A 136 -20.36 14.56 -2.96
C SER A 136 -20.19 15.47 -4.18
N PRO A 137 -21.28 15.90 -4.85
CA PRO A 137 -21.19 16.81 -6.01
C PRO A 137 -20.51 18.14 -5.64
N GLY A 138 -19.53 18.56 -6.43
CA GLY A 138 -18.79 19.82 -6.22
C GLY A 138 -17.70 19.75 -5.15
N SER A 139 -17.42 18.56 -4.59
CA SER A 139 -16.30 18.36 -3.69
C SER A 139 -14.98 18.13 -4.44
N SER A 140 -13.85 18.54 -3.87
CA SER A 140 -12.53 18.16 -4.38
C SER A 140 -11.65 17.59 -3.28
N ILE A 141 -10.71 16.71 -3.65
CA ILE A 141 -9.71 16.17 -2.72
C ILE A 141 -8.80 17.25 -2.11
N TRP A 142 -8.76 18.43 -2.74
CA TRP A 142 -7.96 19.59 -2.33
C TRP A 142 -8.79 20.66 -1.63
N GLN A 143 -10.12 20.53 -1.59
CA GLN A 143 -10.98 21.48 -0.90
C GLN A 143 -10.74 21.38 0.60
N SER A 144 -10.48 22.52 1.21
CA SER A 144 -10.42 22.66 2.66
C SER A 144 -11.84 22.56 3.23
N VAL A 145 -12.28 21.35 3.53
CA VAL A 145 -13.20 21.16 4.66
C VAL A 145 -12.43 21.59 5.92
N SER A 146 -13.11 21.92 7.02
CA SER A 146 -12.47 22.31 8.31
C SER A 146 -11.37 21.33 8.79
N PHE A 147 -11.27 20.14 8.18
CA PHE A 147 -10.23 19.16 8.37
C PHE A 147 -9.83 18.54 7.02
N ASN A 148 -8.53 18.51 6.69
CA ASN A 148 -8.05 17.91 5.44
C ASN A 148 -8.01 16.37 5.55
N LEU A 149 -9.10 15.72 5.15
CA LEU A 149 -9.24 14.26 5.21
C LEU A 149 -8.22 13.54 4.33
N PHE A 150 -7.83 14.12 3.20
CA PHE A 150 -6.84 13.55 2.30
C PHE A 150 -5.47 13.47 2.98
N ALA A 151 -4.96 14.59 3.50
CA ALA A 151 -3.70 14.64 4.23
C ALA A 151 -3.72 13.76 5.48
N THR A 152 -4.86 13.69 6.18
CA THR A 152 -5.02 12.84 7.36
C THR A 152 -4.97 11.36 7.02
N PHE A 153 -5.64 10.93 5.95
CA PHE A 153 -5.61 9.55 5.48
C PHE A 153 -4.17 9.12 5.19
N TRP A 154 -3.47 9.86 4.33
CA TRP A 154 -2.10 9.55 3.95
C TRP A 154 -1.11 9.66 5.12
N GLY A 155 -1.31 10.63 6.03
CA GLY A 155 -0.52 10.74 7.25
C GLY A 155 -0.70 9.53 8.19
N THR A 156 -1.93 9.03 8.30
CA THR A 156 -2.25 7.84 9.11
C THR A 156 -1.64 6.57 8.50
N GLU A 157 -1.72 6.42 7.18
CA GLU A 157 -1.10 5.30 6.43
C GLU A 157 0.43 5.29 6.59
N LEU A 158 1.06 6.46 6.43
CA LEU A 158 2.51 6.63 6.60
C LEU A 158 2.94 6.30 8.03
N SER A 159 2.25 6.87 9.02
CA SER A 159 2.53 6.62 10.44
C SER A 159 2.37 5.14 10.80
N THR A 160 1.27 4.52 10.36
CA THR A 160 0.97 3.11 10.63
C THR A 160 2.04 2.20 10.02
N THR A 161 2.40 2.45 8.75
CA THR A 161 3.44 1.67 8.08
C THR A 161 4.79 1.81 8.77
N ILE A 162 5.23 3.03 9.10
CA ILE A 162 6.49 3.27 9.82
C ILE A 162 6.48 2.56 11.18
N PHE A 163 5.42 2.77 11.97
CA PHE A 163 5.32 2.27 13.33
C PHE A 163 5.31 0.74 13.38
N VAL A 164 4.45 0.10 12.58
CA VAL A 164 4.35 -1.37 12.55
C VAL A 164 5.64 -1.98 11.98
N THR A 165 6.24 -1.36 10.97
CA THR A 165 7.52 -1.85 10.39
C THR A 165 8.65 -1.76 11.42
N ALA A 166 8.75 -0.66 12.16
CA ALA A 166 9.73 -0.51 13.24
C ALA A 166 9.54 -1.57 14.34
N LEU A 167 8.30 -1.86 14.74
CA LEU A 167 8.00 -2.91 15.71
C LEU A 167 8.39 -4.31 15.22
N ILE A 168 8.10 -4.64 13.95
CA ILE A 168 8.48 -5.93 13.36
C ILE A 168 10.01 -6.06 13.33
N VAL A 169 10.70 -5.03 12.85
CA VAL A 169 12.18 -5.01 12.76
C VAL A 169 12.81 -5.11 14.14
N GLY A 170 12.35 -4.32 15.11
CA GLY A 170 12.85 -4.35 16.49
C GLY A 170 12.68 -5.72 17.14
N ARG A 171 11.51 -6.35 16.97
CA ARG A 171 11.27 -7.71 17.46
C ARG A 171 12.17 -8.73 16.78
N LEU A 172 12.37 -8.61 15.47
CA LEU A 172 13.21 -9.53 14.70
C LEU A 172 14.69 -9.44 15.13
N VAL A 173 15.20 -8.24 15.39
CA VAL A 173 16.53 -8.01 15.96
C VAL A 173 16.63 -8.58 17.38
N TYR A 174 15.61 -8.39 18.22
CA TYR A 174 15.57 -8.96 19.57
C TYR A 174 15.58 -10.50 19.56
N MET A 175 14.72 -11.13 18.74
CA MET A 175 14.67 -12.58 18.58
C MET A 175 16.01 -13.11 18.08
N ARG A 176 16.66 -12.41 17.13
CA ARG A 176 18.01 -12.72 16.68
C ARG A 176 19.02 -12.66 17.83
N ALA A 177 19.04 -11.59 18.62
CA ALA A 177 19.98 -11.44 19.74
C ALA A 177 19.82 -12.57 20.77
N ARG A 178 18.60 -13.07 20.96
CA ARG A 178 18.31 -14.23 21.81
C ARG A 178 18.77 -15.54 21.18
N MET A 179 18.47 -15.78 19.90
CA MET A 179 18.85 -17.02 19.20
C MET A 179 20.36 -17.14 19.01
N LYS A 180 21.07 -16.02 18.78
CA LYS A 180 22.55 -15.98 18.70
C LYS A 180 23.20 -16.50 19.98
N LYS A 181 22.58 -16.26 21.14
CA LYS A 181 23.07 -16.77 22.43
C LYS A 181 22.86 -18.29 22.62
N VAL A 182 21.97 -18.91 21.83
CA VAL A 182 21.51 -20.29 22.04
C VAL A 182 21.97 -21.26 20.94
N MET A 183 22.03 -20.83 19.66
CA MET A 183 22.16 -21.76 18.51
C MET A 183 23.35 -21.50 17.55
N GLY A 184 24.20 -20.51 17.78
CA GLY A 184 25.35 -20.21 16.88
C GLY A 184 24.95 -19.56 15.53
N THR A 185 25.91 -19.40 14.61
CA THR A 185 25.85 -18.53 13.41
C THR A 185 25.11 -19.08 12.18
N ALA A 186 24.63 -20.33 12.21
CA ALA A 186 24.08 -20.98 11.01
C ALA A 186 22.72 -20.44 10.53
N TYR A 187 21.92 -19.80 11.39
CA TYR A 187 20.61 -19.19 11.07
C TYR A 187 20.68 -17.69 10.72
N GLU A 188 21.88 -17.18 10.47
CA GLU A 188 22.14 -15.73 10.49
C GLU A 188 21.62 -14.99 9.24
N SER A 189 21.60 -15.62 8.05
CA SER A 189 21.29 -14.94 6.79
C SER A 189 19.80 -14.66 6.55
N LEU A 190 18.94 -15.54 7.05
CA LEU A 190 17.50 -15.50 6.80
C LEU A 190 16.84 -14.26 7.38
N TYR A 191 16.90 -14.15 8.71
CA TYR A 191 16.26 -13.09 9.47
C TYR A 191 16.80 -11.73 9.01
N LEU A 192 18.10 -11.64 8.72
CA LEU A 192 18.72 -10.45 8.14
C LEU A 192 18.12 -10.08 6.78
N SER A 193 17.93 -11.05 5.87
CA SER A 193 17.33 -10.76 4.57
C SER A 193 15.87 -10.27 4.67
N VAL A 194 15.09 -10.80 5.62
CA VAL A 194 13.69 -10.40 5.81
C VAL A 194 13.58 -9.03 6.50
N ALA A 195 14.41 -8.75 7.51
CA ALA A 195 14.50 -7.42 8.12
C ALA A 195 14.97 -6.39 7.10
N ALA A 196 16.05 -6.69 6.36
CA ALA A 196 16.61 -5.76 5.39
C ALA A 196 15.57 -5.36 4.34
N MET A 197 14.79 -6.31 3.84
CA MET A 197 13.72 -6.02 2.88
C MET A 197 12.58 -5.19 3.48
N LEU A 198 12.16 -5.50 4.71
CA LEU A 198 11.14 -4.70 5.41
C LEU A 198 11.61 -3.26 5.62
N ILE A 199 12.87 -3.09 6.00
CA ILE A 199 13.51 -1.79 6.16
C ILE A 199 13.62 -1.10 4.81
N GLU A 200 14.09 -1.78 3.76
CA GLU A 200 14.27 -1.22 2.42
C GLU A 200 12.92 -0.72 1.85
N SER A 201 11.89 -1.58 1.84
CA SER A 201 10.54 -1.21 1.39
C SER A 201 9.89 -0.15 2.27
N GLY A 202 10.04 -0.27 3.60
CA GLY A 202 9.50 0.70 4.55
C GLY A 202 10.15 2.08 4.44
N LEU A 203 11.47 2.12 4.24
CA LEU A 203 12.22 3.35 4.00
C LEU A 203 11.82 4.00 2.67
N MET A 204 11.68 3.22 1.59
CA MET A 204 11.22 3.76 0.30
C MET A 204 9.85 4.43 0.42
N TYR A 205 8.90 3.78 1.11
CA TYR A 205 7.58 4.36 1.36
C TYR A 205 7.65 5.61 2.26
N SER A 206 8.43 5.54 3.34
CA SER A 206 8.57 6.65 4.30
C SER A 206 9.23 7.88 3.69
N VAL A 207 10.31 7.69 2.92
CA VAL A 207 11.01 8.77 2.22
C VAL A 207 10.08 9.41 1.20
N GLY A 208 9.38 8.61 0.39
CA GLY A 208 8.41 9.12 -0.56
C GLY A 208 7.27 9.91 0.12
N GLY A 209 6.77 9.42 1.25
CA GLY A 209 5.77 10.11 2.05
C GLY A 209 6.25 11.43 2.67
N ILE A 210 7.48 11.49 3.17
CA ILE A 210 8.07 12.73 3.69
C ILE A 210 8.21 13.76 2.57
N ILE A 211 8.72 13.35 1.40
CA ILE A 211 8.82 14.23 0.23
C ILE A 211 7.43 14.71 -0.19
N PHE A 212 6.42 13.84 -0.15
CA PHE A 212 5.03 14.23 -0.41
C PHE A 212 4.54 15.30 0.56
N VAL A 213 4.75 15.12 1.87
CA VAL A 213 4.35 16.10 2.90
C VAL A 213 5.05 17.45 2.69
N ILE A 214 6.33 17.46 2.33
CA ILE A 214 7.07 18.69 2.02
C ILE A 214 6.46 19.37 0.78
N CYS A 215 6.25 18.63 -0.31
CA CYS A 215 5.66 19.18 -1.53
C CYS A 215 4.22 19.66 -1.34
N TYR A 216 3.45 19.00 -0.47
CA TYR A 216 2.11 19.39 -0.05
C TYR A 216 2.14 20.70 0.75
N ALA A 217 3.07 20.81 1.71
CA ALA A 217 3.26 22.04 2.49
C ALA A 217 3.71 23.24 1.65
N MET A 218 4.43 22.97 0.55
CA MET A 218 4.89 24.00 -0.40
C MET A 218 3.87 24.32 -1.51
N ASP A 219 2.70 23.67 -1.52
CA ASP A 219 1.64 23.79 -2.55
C ASP A 219 2.18 23.67 -3.99
N THR A 220 3.12 22.74 -4.20
CA THR A 220 3.74 22.55 -5.52
C THR A 220 2.98 21.49 -6.33
N PRO A 221 2.83 21.65 -7.65
CA PRO A 221 2.17 20.65 -8.51
C PRO A 221 2.90 19.29 -8.50
N PHE A 222 4.15 19.26 -8.03
CA PHE A 222 4.94 18.05 -7.81
C PHE A 222 4.30 17.04 -6.85
N GLN A 223 3.39 17.49 -5.97
CA GLN A 223 2.64 16.62 -5.06
C GLN A 223 1.92 15.48 -5.77
N ASN A 224 1.36 15.72 -6.96
CA ASN A 224 0.62 14.71 -7.72
C ASN A 224 1.53 13.62 -8.28
N VAL A 225 2.74 13.99 -8.70
CA VAL A 225 3.74 13.05 -9.25
C VAL A 225 4.27 12.14 -8.15
N ILE A 226 4.59 12.73 -6.98
CA ILE A 226 5.10 12.00 -5.83
C ILE A 226 4.03 11.07 -5.28
N LEU A 227 2.78 11.53 -5.16
CA LEU A 227 1.66 10.70 -4.70
C LEU A 227 1.49 9.43 -5.54
N ASN A 228 1.51 9.58 -6.87
CA ASN A 228 1.45 8.43 -7.77
C ASN A 228 2.64 7.49 -7.56
N THR A 229 3.84 8.04 -7.35
CA THR A 229 5.05 7.25 -7.14
C THR A 229 4.99 6.47 -5.81
N VAL A 230 4.55 7.11 -4.73
CA VAL A 230 4.38 6.51 -3.40
C VAL A 230 3.35 5.38 -3.44
N GLY A 231 2.21 5.57 -4.10
CA GLY A 231 1.20 4.53 -4.25
C GLY A 231 1.69 3.29 -5.03
N GLN A 232 2.58 3.48 -6.01
CA GLN A 232 3.20 2.37 -6.73
C GLN A 232 4.20 1.60 -5.85
N ILE A 233 5.04 2.30 -5.09
CA ILE A 233 5.98 1.69 -4.13
C ILE A 233 5.21 0.88 -3.09
N GLN A 234 4.13 1.46 -2.56
CA GLN A 234 3.24 0.82 -1.60
C GLN A 234 2.75 -0.52 -2.19
N SER A 235 2.15 -0.51 -3.38
CA SER A 235 1.59 -1.69 -4.05
C SER A 235 2.61 -2.80 -4.36
N ILE A 236 3.88 -2.46 -4.61
CA ILE A 236 4.93 -3.42 -4.99
C ILE A 236 5.51 -4.15 -3.77
N ALA A 237 5.64 -3.47 -2.64
CA ALA A 237 6.24 -3.99 -1.42
C ALA A 237 5.65 -5.35 -0.95
N PRO A 238 4.32 -5.53 -0.80
CA PRO A 238 3.75 -6.79 -0.31
C PRO A 238 4.02 -7.96 -1.27
N ILE A 239 4.05 -7.73 -2.58
CA ILE A 239 4.31 -8.77 -3.59
C ILE A 239 5.75 -9.26 -3.51
N LEU A 240 6.73 -8.34 -3.35
CA LEU A 240 8.14 -8.70 -3.20
C LEU A 240 8.40 -9.53 -1.93
N ILE A 241 7.71 -9.17 -0.85
CA ILE A 241 7.75 -9.92 0.41
C ILE A 241 7.22 -11.34 0.22
N ILE A 242 6.04 -11.50 -0.39
CA ILE A 242 5.43 -12.82 -0.59
C ILE A 242 6.28 -13.67 -1.53
N LEU A 243 6.80 -13.08 -2.62
CA LEU A 243 7.65 -13.77 -3.59
C LEU A 243 8.88 -14.41 -2.91
N ARG A 244 9.52 -13.69 -1.98
CA ARG A 244 10.69 -14.20 -1.26
C ARG A 244 10.34 -15.30 -0.27
N VAL A 245 9.20 -15.20 0.41
CA VAL A 245 8.68 -16.27 1.29
C VAL A 245 8.37 -17.53 0.45
N ALA A 246 7.82 -17.35 -0.75
CA ALA A 246 7.51 -18.46 -1.66
C ALA A 246 8.76 -19.14 -2.23
N GLN A 247 9.82 -18.38 -2.51
CA GLN A 247 11.08 -18.89 -3.06
C GLN A 247 11.93 -19.71 -2.07
N GLY A 248 11.50 -19.88 -0.82
CA GLY A 248 12.25 -20.65 0.17
C GLY A 248 13.64 -20.07 0.47
N ARG A 249 13.91 -18.82 0.07
CA ARG A 249 14.99 -17.99 0.63
C ARG A 249 14.55 -17.46 2.00
N SER A 250 13.97 -18.37 2.78
CA SER A 250 13.86 -18.32 4.20
C SER A 250 14.88 -19.28 4.81
#